data_AF-A0A7S2WQB1-F1
#
_entry.id   AF-A0A7S2WQB1-F1
#
_cell.length_a   1.000
_cell.length_b   1.000
_cell.length_c   1.000
_cell.angle_alpha   90.00
_cell.angle_beta   90.00
_cell.angle_gamma   90.00
#
_symmetry.space_group_name_H-M   'P 1'
#
loop_
_entity.id
_entity.type
_entity.pdbx_description
1 polymer ?
#
loop_
_entity_poly.entity_id
_entity_poly.type
_entity_poly.pdbx_seq_one_letter_code
_entity_poly.pdbx_strand_id
1 'polypeptide(L)'
;TRIKTLICKVVGVTFSVAAGFPVGKEGPMVHSGAVVASSVSQGRTKCWGVDTSFSKYSDFRNDREKRDFVACGAAAGVTSAFGAPIGGVLFTLEEGASYWNTKLTWRTFFCAMVTLFTLFAIRNLDNLWGKANMDKLFSFGEFNSISGEGSNYKIWELLIFMVIGCLGG
;
A
#
# COMPACT_ATOMS: atom_id res chain seq x y z
N THR A 1 -18.58 -11.61 5.17
CA THR A 1 -17.46 -12.50 4.79
C THR A 1 -16.15 -11.73 4.68
N ARG A 2 -16.09 -10.60 3.97
CA ARG A 2 -14.86 -9.78 3.79
C ARG A 2 -14.16 -9.30 5.07
N ILE A 3 -14.89 -8.96 6.13
CA ILE A 3 -14.27 -8.53 7.40
C ILE A 3 -13.66 -9.71 8.16
N LYS A 4 -14.26 -10.91 8.06
CA LYS A 4 -13.69 -12.12 8.68
C LYS A 4 -12.33 -12.47 8.06
N THR A 5 -12.18 -12.31 6.75
CA THR A 5 -10.89 -12.53 6.06
C THR A 5 -9.85 -11.50 6.45
N LEU A 6 -10.24 -10.24 6.65
CA LEU A 6 -9.35 -9.18 7.15
C LEU A 6 -8.83 -9.53 8.55
N ILE A 7 -9.72 -9.86 9.50
CA ILE A 7 -9.36 -10.19 10.87
C ILE A 7 -8.44 -11.42 10.91
N CYS A 8 -8.82 -12.49 10.19
CA CYS A 8 -8.01 -13.70 10.11
C CYS A 8 -6.62 -13.42 9.53
N LYS A 9 -6.51 -12.57 8.50
CA LYS A 9 -5.23 -12.20 7.89
C LYS A 9 -4.36 -11.36 8.84
N VAL A 10 -4.92 -10.36 9.52
CA VAL A 10 -4.18 -9.54 10.48
C VAL A 10 -3.62 -10.41 11.61
N VAL A 11 -4.47 -11.22 12.22
CA VAL A 11 -4.08 -12.13 13.31
C VAL A 11 -3.05 -13.16 12.82
N GLY A 12 -3.28 -13.78 11.65
CA GLY A 12 -2.35 -14.77 11.09
C GLY A 12 -0.97 -14.19 10.80
N VAL A 13 -0.89 -12.98 10.27
CA VAL A 13 0.39 -12.31 9.98
C VAL A 13 1.12 -11.93 11.26
N THR A 14 0.41 -11.41 12.27
CA THR A 14 1.05 -11.06 13.56
C THR A 14 1.63 -12.30 14.25
N PHE A 15 0.88 -13.41 14.29
CA PHE A 15 1.38 -14.65 14.90
C PHE A 15 2.50 -15.31 14.11
N SER A 16 2.43 -15.29 12.77
CA SER A 16 3.46 -15.90 11.94
C SER A 16 4.80 -15.15 12.03
N VAL A 17 4.74 -13.81 12.04
CA VAL A 17 5.93 -12.97 12.25
C VAL A 17 6.46 -13.11 13.68
N ALA A 18 5.58 -13.16 14.69
CA ALA A 18 5.99 -13.37 16.08
C ALA A 18 6.62 -14.76 16.32
N ALA A 19 6.19 -15.77 15.58
CA ALA A 19 6.75 -17.13 15.61
C ALA A 19 8.12 -17.24 14.90
N GLY A 20 8.59 -16.18 14.25
CA GLY A 20 9.89 -16.16 13.57
C GLY A 20 9.92 -16.93 12.24
N PHE A 21 8.77 -17.21 11.63
CA PHE A 21 8.75 -17.80 10.29
C PHE A 21 9.36 -16.84 9.26
N PRO A 22 9.98 -17.35 8.18
CA PRO A 22 10.54 -16.53 7.10
C PRO A 22 9.42 -15.95 6.21
N VAL A 23 8.56 -15.11 6.79
CA VAL A 23 7.40 -14.49 6.12
C VAL A 23 7.43 -12.96 6.27
N GLY A 24 6.92 -12.27 5.26
CA GLY A 24 6.79 -10.80 5.26
C GLY A 24 5.38 -10.32 5.57
N LYS A 25 5.26 -9.23 6.33
CA LYS A 25 3.99 -8.53 6.61
C LYS A 25 3.54 -7.57 5.50
N GLU A 26 4.42 -7.29 4.54
CA GLU A 26 4.21 -6.27 3.50
C GLU A 26 3.15 -6.67 2.48
N GLY A 27 3.21 -7.90 1.93
CA GLY A 27 2.21 -8.40 0.97
C GLY A 27 0.78 -8.42 1.51
N PRO A 28 0.53 -8.94 2.73
CA PRO A 28 -0.79 -8.89 3.37
C PRO A 28 -1.40 -7.49 3.49
N MET A 29 -0.58 -6.45 3.60
CA MET A 29 -1.05 -5.07 3.75
C MET A 29 -1.81 -4.55 2.52
N VAL A 30 -1.37 -4.94 1.32
CA VAL A 30 -2.05 -4.61 0.04
C VAL A 30 -3.47 -5.17 0.03
N HIS A 31 -3.61 -6.44 0.42
CA HIS A 31 -4.92 -7.09 0.49
C HIS A 31 -5.82 -6.46 1.57
N SER A 32 -5.25 -6.13 2.73
CA SER A 32 -5.99 -5.47 3.80
C SER A 32 -6.55 -4.12 3.36
N GLY A 33 -5.74 -3.30 2.68
CA GLY A 33 -6.18 -2.03 2.10
C GLY A 33 -7.29 -2.19 1.06
N ALA A 34 -7.16 -3.17 0.16
CA ALA A 34 -8.19 -3.51 -0.83
C ALA A 34 -9.52 -3.94 -0.16
N VAL A 35 -9.46 -4.77 0.88
CA VAL A 35 -10.66 -5.22 1.61
C VAL A 35 -11.35 -4.07 2.34
N VAL A 36 -10.59 -3.19 3.00
CA VAL A 36 -11.12 -1.99 3.66
C VAL A 36 -11.79 -1.08 2.63
N ALA A 37 -11.11 -0.75 1.53
CA ALA A 37 -11.67 0.11 0.49
C ALA A 37 -12.95 -0.47 -0.14
N SER A 38 -12.98 -1.78 -0.38
CA SER A 38 -14.17 -2.46 -0.90
C SER A 38 -15.35 -2.51 0.09
N SER A 39 -15.05 -2.43 1.38
CA SER A 39 -16.05 -2.43 2.45
C SER A 39 -16.63 -1.03 2.62
N VAL A 40 -15.77 0.00 2.58
CA VAL A 40 -16.16 1.41 2.59
C VAL A 40 -16.99 1.76 1.36
N SER A 41 -16.56 1.35 0.16
CA SER A 41 -17.26 1.71 -1.09
C SER A 41 -18.69 1.16 -1.18
N GLN A 42 -18.95 0.02 -0.55
CA GLN A 42 -20.26 -0.66 -0.60
C GLN A 42 -21.17 -0.26 0.56
N GLY A 43 -20.67 0.46 1.57
CA GLY A 43 -21.43 0.90 2.74
C GLY A 43 -22.08 -0.21 3.58
N ARG A 44 -21.80 -1.49 3.30
CA ARG A 44 -22.39 -2.65 3.99
C ARG A 44 -21.41 -3.26 4.98
N THR A 45 -21.49 -2.85 6.24
CA THR A 45 -20.88 -3.59 7.35
C THR A 45 -21.76 -4.79 7.72
N LYS A 46 -21.68 -5.87 6.94
CA LYS A 46 -22.34 -7.16 7.25
C LYS A 46 -21.98 -7.77 8.62
N CYS A 47 -21.04 -7.17 9.37
CA CYS A 47 -20.52 -7.70 10.62
C CYS A 47 -21.37 -7.35 11.85
N TRP A 48 -22.24 -6.33 11.76
CA TRP A 48 -22.89 -5.78 12.95
C TRP A 48 -24.40 -5.54 12.81
N GLY A 49 -25.06 -6.08 11.78
CA GLY A 49 -26.51 -5.91 11.59
C GLY A 49 -26.98 -4.47 11.33
N VAL A 50 -26.06 -3.49 11.38
CA VAL A 50 -26.31 -2.10 11.01
C VAL A 50 -26.29 -2.03 9.49
N ASP A 51 -27.47 -2.16 8.88
CA ASP A 51 -27.65 -1.77 7.50
C ASP A 51 -27.63 -0.25 7.47
N THR A 52 -26.45 0.34 7.23
CA THR A 52 -26.34 1.75 6.84
C THR A 52 -26.86 1.89 5.41
N SER A 53 -28.11 1.47 5.18
CA SER A 53 -28.92 1.77 4.01
C SER A 53 -29.32 3.24 4.06
N PHE A 54 -28.35 4.12 4.29
CA PHE A 54 -28.54 5.55 4.10
C PHE A 54 -28.32 5.79 2.61
N SER A 55 -29.43 6.12 1.94
CA SER A 55 -29.66 6.34 0.49
C SER A 55 -28.52 7.01 -0.31
N LYS A 56 -27.52 7.63 0.33
CA LYS A 56 -26.45 8.42 -0.29
C LYS A 56 -25.31 7.62 -0.93
N TYR A 57 -25.16 6.33 -0.61
CA TYR A 57 -24.10 5.46 -1.18
C TYR A 57 -24.59 4.46 -2.24
N SER A 58 -25.86 4.54 -2.68
CA SER A 58 -26.40 3.59 -3.68
C SER A 58 -25.68 3.67 -5.03
N ASP A 59 -25.26 4.86 -5.45
CA ASP A 59 -24.55 5.08 -6.73
C ASP A 59 -23.17 4.41 -6.79
N PHE A 60 -22.49 4.25 -5.66
CA PHE A 60 -21.16 3.62 -5.58
C PHE A 60 -21.22 2.08 -5.57
N ARG A 61 -22.40 1.50 -5.68
CA ARG A 61 -22.61 0.04 -5.68
C ARG A 61 -22.36 -0.61 -7.04
N ASN A 62 -21.83 0.14 -7.99
CA ASN A 62 -21.41 -0.36 -9.29
C ASN A 62 -20.08 -1.13 -9.20
N ASP A 63 -19.91 -2.18 -10.01
CA ASP A 63 -18.66 -2.95 -10.04
C ASP A 63 -17.47 -2.12 -10.54
N ARG A 64 -17.72 -1.11 -11.40
CA ARG A 64 -16.65 -0.18 -11.85
C ARG A 64 -16.12 0.67 -10.69
N GLU A 65 -17.01 1.34 -9.97
CA GLU A 65 -16.60 2.17 -8.82
C GLU A 65 -15.94 1.32 -7.73
N LYS A 66 -16.50 0.14 -7.43
CA LYS A 66 -15.89 -0.81 -6.50
C LYS A 66 -14.48 -1.22 -6.91
N ARG A 67 -14.22 -1.43 -8.21
CA ARG A 67 -12.86 -1.70 -8.71
C ARG A 67 -11.94 -0.51 -8.49
N ASP A 68 -12.41 0.70 -8.78
CA ASP A 68 -11.63 1.92 -8.59
C ASP A 68 -11.29 2.16 -7.11
N PHE A 69 -12.24 1.92 -6.20
CA PHE A 69 -11.98 1.96 -4.75
C PHE A 69 -11.00 0.88 -4.30
N VAL A 70 -11.15 -0.34 -4.80
CA VAL A 70 -10.20 -1.44 -4.49
C VAL A 70 -8.80 -1.11 -4.98
N ALA A 71 -8.66 -0.50 -6.17
CA ALA A 71 -7.38 -0.02 -6.67
C ALA A 71 -6.79 1.04 -5.73
N CYS A 72 -7.56 2.07 -5.33
CA CYS A 72 -7.10 3.04 -4.33
C CYS A 72 -6.65 2.38 -3.03
N GLY A 73 -7.41 1.39 -2.53
CA GLY A 73 -7.06 0.64 -1.32
C GLY A 73 -5.79 -0.19 -1.46
N ALA A 74 -5.57 -0.82 -2.61
CA ALA A 74 -4.34 -1.56 -2.91
C ALA A 74 -3.14 -0.61 -2.97
N ALA A 75 -3.26 0.55 -3.64
CA ALA A 75 -2.22 1.57 -3.70
C ALA A 75 -1.86 2.08 -2.30
N ALA A 76 -2.87 2.36 -1.46
CA ALA A 76 -2.69 2.74 -0.07
C ALA A 76 -1.97 1.65 0.73
N GLY A 77 -2.31 0.37 0.51
CA GLY A 77 -1.65 -0.76 1.15
C GLY A 77 -0.17 -0.89 0.78
N VAL A 78 0.19 -0.79 -0.50
CA VAL A 78 1.59 -0.75 -0.97
C VAL A 78 2.33 0.44 -0.37
N THR A 79 1.67 1.60 -0.36
CA THR A 79 2.24 2.84 0.20
C THR A 79 2.49 2.72 1.69
N SER A 80 1.58 2.08 2.44
CA SER A 80 1.73 1.83 3.87
C SER A 80 2.85 0.84 4.19
N ALA A 81 3.06 -0.15 3.31
CA ALA A 81 4.10 -1.15 3.44
C ALA A 81 5.50 -0.57 3.18
N PHE A 82 5.68 0.05 2.02
CA PHE A 82 7.00 0.45 1.52
C PHE A 82 7.31 1.94 1.66
N GLY A 83 6.33 2.76 2.05
CA GLY A 83 6.49 4.22 2.10
C GLY A 83 6.69 4.84 0.71
N ALA A 84 6.21 4.19 -0.35
CA ALA A 84 6.40 4.58 -1.74
C ALA A 84 5.05 4.86 -2.43
N PRO A 85 4.58 6.13 -2.45
CA PRO A 85 3.24 6.47 -2.93
C PRO A 85 3.12 6.33 -4.45
N ILE A 86 4.15 6.73 -5.19
CA ILE A 86 4.22 6.59 -6.65
C ILE A 86 4.29 5.11 -7.04
N GLY A 87 5.08 4.31 -6.31
CA GLY A 87 5.15 2.86 -6.50
C GLY A 87 3.79 2.18 -6.30
N GLY A 88 3.05 2.58 -5.26
CA GLY A 88 1.69 2.09 -5.03
C GLY A 88 0.71 2.45 -6.16
N VAL A 89 0.79 3.67 -6.69
CA VAL A 89 -0.05 4.08 -7.84
C VAL A 89 0.30 3.26 -9.09
N LEU A 90 1.59 3.14 -9.42
CA LEU A 90 2.03 2.36 -10.58
C LEU A 90 1.63 0.90 -10.47
N PHE A 91 1.83 0.28 -9.31
CA PHE A 91 1.39 -1.09 -9.04
C PHE A 91 -0.11 -1.28 -9.35
N THR A 92 -0.95 -0.32 -8.96
CA THR A 92 -2.39 -0.42 -9.23
C THR A 92 -2.78 -0.11 -10.67
N LEU A 93 -1.95 0.63 -11.40
CA LEU A 93 -2.16 0.86 -12.83
C LEU A 93 -1.73 -0.36 -13.64
N GLU A 94 -0.68 -1.05 -13.23
CA GLU A 94 -0.19 -2.29 -13.83
C GLU A 94 -1.16 -3.46 -13.59
N GLU A 95 -1.58 -3.67 -12.34
CA GLU A 95 -2.42 -4.82 -11.96
C GLU A 95 -3.93 -4.55 -12.01
N GLY A 96 -4.34 -3.29 -11.79
CA GLY A 96 -5.73 -2.93 -11.55
C GLY A 96 -6.44 -2.22 -12.70
N ALA A 97 -5.69 -1.59 -13.62
CA ALA A 97 -6.26 -0.78 -14.68
C ALA A 97 -5.99 -1.39 -16.07
N SER A 98 -7.05 -1.85 -16.75
CA SER A 98 -6.95 -2.32 -18.14
C SER A 98 -6.66 -1.19 -19.14
N TYR A 99 -6.88 0.06 -18.73
CA TYR A 99 -6.65 1.25 -19.55
C TYR A 99 -6.21 2.41 -18.65
N TRP A 100 -5.43 3.33 -19.21
CA TRP A 100 -5.00 4.53 -18.50
C TRP A 100 -6.19 5.47 -18.26
N ASN A 101 -6.50 5.75 -16.99
CA ASN A 101 -7.55 6.68 -16.60
C ASN A 101 -7.01 7.75 -15.66
N THR A 102 -6.82 8.96 -16.18
CA THR A 102 -6.27 10.10 -15.43
C THR A 102 -7.05 10.41 -14.15
N LYS A 103 -8.38 10.22 -14.14
CA LYS A 103 -9.21 10.44 -12.93
C LYS A 103 -8.90 9.39 -11.85
N LEU A 104 -8.72 8.14 -12.24
CA LEU A 104 -8.37 7.06 -11.32
C LEU A 104 -6.97 7.29 -10.75
N THR A 105 -5.98 7.61 -11.60
CA THR A 105 -4.60 7.89 -11.20
C THR A 105 -4.51 8.99 -10.14
N TRP A 106 -5.26 10.08 -10.32
CA TRP A 106 -5.30 11.16 -9.33
C TRP A 106 -5.95 10.73 -8.01
N ARG A 107 -7.04 9.96 -8.07
CA ARG A 107 -7.70 9.42 -6.87
C ARG A 107 -6.80 8.45 -6.10
N THR A 108 -6.10 7.56 -6.80
CA THR A 108 -5.15 6.61 -6.20
C THR A 108 -3.95 7.35 -5.60
N PHE A 109 -3.41 8.36 -6.29
CA PHE A 109 -2.31 9.17 -5.79
C PHE A 109 -2.68 9.94 -4.53
N PHE A 110 -3.86 10.58 -4.53
CA PHE A 110 -4.36 11.26 -3.34
C PHE A 110 -4.54 10.30 -2.16
N CYS A 111 -5.12 9.11 -2.40
CA CYS A 111 -5.27 8.09 -1.38
C CYS A 111 -3.92 7.62 -0.80
N ALA A 112 -2.92 7.40 -1.65
CA ALA A 112 -1.56 7.04 -1.24
C ALA A 112 -0.91 8.13 -0.37
N MET A 113 -0.99 9.40 -0.77
CA MET A 113 -0.43 10.53 -0.02
C MET A 113 -1.11 10.72 1.34
N VAL A 114 -2.45 10.61 1.41
CA VAL A 114 -3.20 10.64 2.67
C VAL A 114 -2.78 9.49 3.59
N THR A 115 -2.51 8.32 3.03
CA THR A 115 -2.03 7.16 3.80
C THR A 115 -0.67 7.43 4.44
N LEU A 116 0.29 7.99 3.68
CA LEU A 116 1.58 8.41 4.22
C LEU A 116 1.43 9.45 5.33
N PHE A 117 0.62 10.48 5.08
CA PHE A 117 0.40 11.54 6.05
C PHE A 117 -0.22 10.98 7.34
N THR A 118 -1.17 10.06 7.23
CA THR A 118 -1.83 9.43 8.38
C THR A 118 -0.84 8.57 9.16
N LEU A 119 0.00 7.79 8.49
CA LEU A 119 1.06 7.00 9.14
C LEU A 119 2.09 7.89 9.83
N PHE A 120 2.50 8.97 9.16
CA PHE A 120 3.39 9.97 9.73
C PHE A 120 2.78 10.61 10.99
N ALA A 121 1.53 11.03 10.93
CA ALA A 121 0.82 11.63 12.06
C ALA A 121 0.69 10.65 13.24
N ILE A 122 0.32 9.40 12.99
CA ILE A 122 0.18 8.37 14.04
C ILE A 122 1.53 8.08 14.69
N ARG A 123 2.61 7.95 13.91
CA ARG A 123 3.95 7.66 14.44
C ARG A 123 4.59 8.82 15.18
N ASN A 124 4.19 10.04 14.84
CA ASN A 124 4.70 11.25 15.47
C ASN A 124 3.84 11.75 16.62
N LEU A 125 2.83 10.98 17.02
CA LEU A 125 1.95 11.34 18.14
C LEU A 125 2.68 11.27 19.49
N ASP A 126 3.59 10.31 19.64
CA ASP A 126 4.35 10.09 20.88
C ASP A 126 5.65 10.92 20.96
N ASN A 127 6.02 11.62 19.88
CA ASN A 127 7.23 12.43 19.85
C ASN A 127 7.00 13.80 20.49
N LEU A 128 7.99 14.28 21.24
CA LEU A 128 8.00 15.66 21.74
C LEU A 128 7.82 16.64 20.58
N TRP A 129 6.99 17.67 20.78
CA TRP A 129 6.76 18.73 19.79
C TRP A 129 8.11 19.23 19.23
N GLY A 130 8.31 19.04 17.92
CA GLY A 130 9.53 19.44 17.21
C GLY A 130 10.49 18.31 16.83
N LYS A 131 10.29 17.06 17.29
CA LYS A 131 11.04 15.90 16.77
C LYS A 131 10.14 15.05 15.87
N ALA A 132 10.48 14.98 14.59
CA ALA A 132 9.79 14.12 13.63
C ALA A 132 10.58 12.84 13.40
N ASN A 133 10.03 11.68 13.78
CA ASN A 133 10.55 10.38 13.39
C ASN A 133 9.97 10.00 12.01
N MET A 134 10.87 9.69 11.08
CA MET A 134 10.56 9.33 9.69
C MET A 134 10.62 7.82 9.45
N ASP A 135 10.66 7.01 10.51
CA ASP A 135 10.72 5.55 10.40
C ASP A 135 9.56 5.02 9.54
N LYS A 136 9.93 4.33 8.46
CA LYS A 136 9.03 3.62 7.55
C LYS A 136 8.82 2.19 8.04
N LEU A 137 7.72 1.55 7.63
CA LEU A 137 7.41 0.18 8.06
C LEU A 137 8.46 -0.82 7.52
N PHE A 138 8.99 -0.52 6.34
CA PHE A 138 10.16 -1.11 5.72
C PHE A 138 11.00 0.05 5.16
N SER A 139 12.30 0.08 5.47
CA SER A 139 13.23 1.13 5.02
C SER A 139 14.49 0.50 4.46
N PHE A 140 14.92 0.96 3.29
CA PHE A 140 16.18 0.54 2.70
C PHE A 140 17.40 1.29 3.26
N GLY A 141 17.18 2.30 4.13
CA GLY A 141 18.22 3.19 4.61
C GLY A 141 18.57 4.30 3.61
N GLU A 142 19.57 5.10 3.96
CA GLU A 142 20.11 6.15 3.09
C GLU A 142 21.31 5.61 2.31
N PHE A 143 21.19 5.54 0.99
CA PHE A 143 22.31 5.24 0.11
C PHE A 143 23.05 6.54 -0.26
N ASN A 144 23.66 7.17 0.74
CA ASN A 144 24.34 8.46 0.61
C ASN A 144 25.88 8.32 0.44
N SER A 145 26.39 7.23 -0.14
CA SER A 145 27.82 7.10 -0.53
C SER A 145 28.24 8.04 -1.68
N ILE A 146 27.55 9.18 -1.80
CA ILE A 146 27.47 10.10 -2.94
C ILE A 146 28.04 11.47 -2.52
N SER A 147 29.25 11.48 -1.94
CA SER A 147 29.97 12.74 -1.65
C SER A 147 31.34 12.82 -2.33
N GLY A 148 31.60 11.95 -3.31
CA GLY A 148 32.71 12.06 -4.26
C GLY A 148 32.16 11.97 -5.68
N GLU A 149 32.69 12.77 -6.60
CA GLU A 149 32.25 13.04 -7.99
C GLU A 149 32.19 11.83 -8.96
N GLY A 150 32.11 10.59 -8.47
CA GLY A 150 32.06 9.37 -9.27
C GLY A 150 30.64 8.83 -9.47
N SER A 151 30.35 8.28 -10.65
CA SER A 151 29.14 7.49 -10.90
C SER A 151 29.09 6.25 -9.99
N ASN A 152 27.95 5.98 -9.36
CA ASN A 152 27.75 4.87 -8.40
C ASN A 152 28.01 3.46 -8.98
N TYR A 153 27.92 3.35 -10.30
CA TYR A 153 28.18 2.12 -11.02
C TYR A 153 28.95 2.46 -12.29
N LYS A 154 29.77 1.51 -12.77
CA LYS A 154 30.43 1.62 -14.07
C LYS A 154 29.55 1.01 -15.15
N ILE A 155 29.66 1.49 -16.39
CA ILE A 155 28.86 0.98 -17.52
C ILE A 155 29.01 -0.55 -17.68
N TRP A 156 30.20 -1.09 -17.41
CA TRP A 156 30.47 -2.53 -17.52
C TRP A 156 29.72 -3.36 -16.48
N GLU A 157 29.33 -2.79 -15.34
CA GLU A 157 28.55 -3.49 -14.29
C GLU A 157 27.09 -3.73 -14.71
N LEU A 158 26.59 -2.99 -15.71
CA LEU A 158 25.24 -3.21 -16.27
C LEU A 158 25.07 -4.61 -16.86
N LEU A 159 26.13 -5.17 -17.45
CA LEU A 159 26.10 -6.55 -17.97
C LEU A 159 25.94 -7.57 -16.83
N ILE A 160 26.58 -7.32 -15.69
CA ILE A 160 26.46 -8.18 -14.51
C ILE A 160 25.04 -8.08 -13.93
N PHE A 161 24.46 -6.87 -13.85
CA PHE A 161 23.08 -6.69 -13.40
C PHE A 161 22.06 -7.38 -14.32
N MET A 162 22.31 -7.41 -15.63
CA MET A 162 21.48 -8.15 -16.58
C MET A 162 21.53 -9.66 -16.32
N VAL A 163 22.73 -10.23 -16.12
CA VAL A 163 22.88 -11.66 -15.82
C VAL A 163 22.18 -12.02 -14.50
N ILE A 164 22.35 -11.20 -13.45
CA ILE A 164 21.65 -11.39 -12.18
C ILE A 164 20.13 -11.32 -12.37
N GLY A 165 19.64 -10.36 -13.18
CA GLY A 165 18.23 -10.26 -13.53
C GLY A 165 17.70 -11.49 -14.26
N CYS A 166 18.45 -12.04 -15.22
CA CYS A 166 18.09 -13.27 -15.93
C CYS A 166 18.12 -14.52 -15.04
N LEU A 167 18.98 -14.57 -14.03
CA LEU A 167 19.00 -15.68 -13.07
C LEU A 167 17.89 -15.56 -12.01
N GLY A 168 17.40 -14.35 -11.75
CA GLY A 168 16.36 -14.08 -10.76
C GLY A 168 14.92 -14.14 -11.29
N GLY A 169 14.71 -13.93 -12.59
CA GLY A 169 13.41 -14.04 -13.26
C GLY A 169 13.11 -15.46 -13.72
#